data_AF-A0A8S1LDD4-F1
#
_entry.id   AF-A0A8S1LDD4-F1
#
_cell.length_a   1.000
_cell.length_b   1.000
_cell.length_c   1.000
_cell.angle_alpha   90.00
_cell.angle_beta   90.00
_cell.angle_gamma   90.00
#
_symmetry.space_group_name_H-M   'P 1'
#
loop_
_entity.id
_entity.type
_entity.pdbx_description
1 polymer ?
#
loop_
_entity_poly.entity_id
_entity_poly.type
_entity_poly.pdbx_seq_one_letter_code
_entity_poly.pdbx_strand_id
1 'polypeptide(L)'
;MNNNQFQHPQFTNVNMPLTNFKQQQDQFILKAEIQQLRQKLEEQEKKFQVVQFQKEDLEKKVANLEQQLFQRNQNNSNAKNIIEDQNLKDKYIQIQLHNQDLQKQIDQLNEKIEDKKRIEIQSIPIISKNIQEETVRLSWFEKIDNLQISFQRKNRIVEFQGYGEVQNKGFIFQCQCELSRIPVVQTQPQIVQKEHELFLKFQI
;
A
#
# COMPACT_ATOMS: atom_id res chain seq x y z
N MET A 1 -83.47 -2.05 -111.71
CA MET A 1 -83.75 -3.45 -112.06
C MET A 1 -82.91 -4.33 -111.17
N ASN A 2 -83.57 -5.30 -110.54
CA ASN A 2 -83.03 -6.31 -109.64
C ASN A 2 -82.18 -7.32 -110.42
N ASN A 3 -81.08 -7.80 -109.85
CA ASN A 3 -80.78 -9.24 -109.93
C ASN A 3 -79.81 -9.67 -108.82
N ASN A 4 -80.37 -10.41 -107.86
CA ASN A 4 -79.66 -11.25 -106.92
C ASN A 4 -79.03 -12.44 -107.66
N GLN A 5 -77.75 -12.71 -107.40
CA GLN A 5 -77.25 -14.09 -107.40
C GLN A 5 -76.46 -14.33 -106.11
N PHE A 6 -77.03 -15.19 -105.29
CA PHE A 6 -76.45 -15.77 -104.10
C PHE A 6 -75.21 -16.58 -104.49
N GLN A 7 -74.05 -16.25 -103.91
CA GLN A 7 -72.90 -17.14 -103.87
C GLN A 7 -72.67 -17.61 -102.44
N HIS A 8 -72.63 -18.93 -102.28
CA HIS A 8 -72.35 -19.64 -101.03
C HIS A 8 -70.99 -19.22 -100.44
N PRO A 9 -70.84 -19.25 -99.11
CA PRO A 9 -69.57 -18.90 -98.47
C PRO A 9 -68.52 -19.95 -98.84
N GLN A 10 -67.58 -19.55 -99.69
CA GLN A 10 -66.35 -20.29 -99.90
C GLN A 10 -65.55 -20.19 -98.61
N PHE A 11 -65.50 -21.28 -97.85
CA PHE A 11 -64.49 -21.49 -96.82
C PHE A 11 -63.12 -21.49 -97.51
N THR A 12 -62.57 -20.29 -97.71
CA THR A 12 -61.16 -20.12 -98.02
C THR A 12 -60.43 -20.45 -96.74
N ASN A 13 -59.92 -21.67 -96.72
CA ASN A 13 -58.94 -22.14 -95.77
C ASN A 13 -57.71 -21.24 -95.93
N VAL A 14 -57.71 -20.09 -95.24
CA VAL A 14 -56.51 -19.27 -95.11
C VAL A 14 -55.60 -20.07 -94.19
N ASN A 15 -54.81 -20.94 -94.79
CA ASN A 15 -53.61 -21.52 -94.20
C ASN A 15 -52.74 -20.35 -93.73
N MET A 16 -52.95 -19.91 -92.48
CA MET A 16 -51.93 -19.13 -91.81
C MET A 16 -50.70 -20.04 -91.71
N PRO A 17 -49.52 -19.62 -92.17
CA PRO A 17 -48.33 -20.44 -92.10
C PRO A 17 -48.11 -20.86 -90.64
N LEU A 18 -48.05 -22.16 -90.37
CA LEU A 18 -47.78 -22.73 -89.04
C LEU A 18 -46.51 -22.12 -88.39
N THR A 19 -45.60 -21.64 -89.24
CA THR A 19 -44.38 -20.88 -88.88
C THR A 19 -44.66 -19.55 -88.19
N ASN A 20 -45.70 -18.79 -88.56
CA ASN A 20 -46.02 -17.51 -87.93
C ASN A 20 -46.61 -17.68 -86.51
N PHE A 21 -47.42 -18.71 -86.29
CA PHE A 21 -47.95 -19.01 -84.94
C PHE A 21 -46.84 -19.46 -83.99
N LYS A 22 -45.94 -20.33 -84.45
CA LYS A 22 -44.82 -20.82 -83.64
C LYS A 22 -43.85 -19.68 -83.29
N GLN A 23 -43.53 -18.81 -84.26
CA GLN A 23 -42.71 -17.62 -84.01
C GLN A 23 -43.34 -16.62 -83.03
N GLN A 24 -44.66 -16.42 -83.09
CA GLN A 24 -45.36 -15.55 -82.12
C GLN A 24 -45.38 -16.16 -80.71
N GLN A 25 -45.55 -17.48 -80.62
CA GLN A 25 -45.51 -18.20 -79.34
C GLN A 25 -44.10 -18.14 -78.72
N ASP A 26 -43.05 -18.39 -79.52
CA ASP A 26 -41.66 -18.30 -79.07
C ASP A 26 -41.31 -16.87 -78.65
N GLN A 27 -41.79 -15.84 -79.38
CA GLN A 27 -41.60 -14.43 -79.00
C GLN A 27 -42.32 -14.08 -77.68
N PHE A 28 -43.50 -14.65 -77.43
CA PHE A 28 -44.22 -14.44 -76.17
C PHE A 28 -43.48 -15.07 -74.98
N ILE A 29 -42.97 -16.30 -75.15
CA ILE A 29 -42.16 -16.99 -74.14
C ILE A 29 -40.89 -16.17 -73.85
N LEU A 30 -40.19 -15.70 -74.89
CA LEU A 30 -39.00 -14.88 -74.71
C LEU A 30 -39.28 -13.57 -73.95
N LYS A 31 -40.41 -12.89 -74.26
CA LYS A 31 -40.82 -11.68 -73.54
C LYS A 31 -41.14 -11.96 -72.08
N ALA A 32 -41.80 -13.09 -71.79
CA ALA A 32 -42.09 -13.50 -70.42
C ALA A 32 -40.80 -13.82 -69.64
N GLU A 33 -39.85 -14.52 -70.24
CA GLU A 33 -38.54 -14.80 -69.64
C GLU A 33 -37.74 -13.52 -69.40
N ILE A 34 -37.70 -12.60 -70.37
CA ILE A 34 -37.06 -11.28 -70.20
C ILE A 34 -37.70 -10.50 -69.04
N GLN A 35 -39.03 -10.52 -68.93
CA GLN A 35 -39.73 -9.85 -67.84
C GLN A 35 -39.41 -10.49 -66.48
N GLN A 36 -39.37 -11.82 -66.39
CA GLN A 36 -38.96 -12.53 -65.17
C GLN A 36 -37.51 -12.24 -64.79
N LEU A 37 -36.59 -12.20 -65.76
CA LEU A 37 -35.18 -11.85 -65.53
C LEU A 37 -35.03 -10.41 -65.05
N ARG A 38 -35.80 -9.46 -65.61
CA ARG A 38 -35.83 -8.07 -65.15
C ARG A 38 -36.33 -7.95 -63.71
N GLN A 39 -37.41 -8.65 -63.36
CA GLN A 39 -37.92 -8.67 -61.99
C GLN A 39 -36.91 -9.27 -61.00
N LYS A 40 -36.23 -10.37 -61.38
CA LYS A 40 -35.17 -10.96 -60.57
C LYS A 40 -33.97 -10.02 -60.40
N LEU A 41 -33.59 -9.31 -61.46
CA LEU A 41 -32.50 -8.33 -61.40
C LEU A 41 -32.86 -7.19 -60.44
N GLU A 42 -34.05 -6.62 -60.55
CA GLU A 42 -34.53 -5.56 -59.66
C GLU A 42 -34.58 -6.02 -58.19
N GLU A 43 -35.01 -7.26 -57.93
CA GLU A 43 -35.01 -7.84 -56.59
C GLU A 43 -33.58 -8.02 -56.04
N GLN A 44 -32.64 -8.46 -56.88
CA GLN A 44 -31.23 -8.60 -56.49
C GLN A 44 -30.56 -7.24 -56.25
N GLU A 45 -30.87 -6.22 -57.04
CA GLU A 45 -30.39 -4.84 -56.82
C GLU A 45 -30.88 -4.29 -55.47
N LYS A 46 -32.15 -4.52 -55.12
CA LYS A 46 -32.70 -4.13 -53.81
C LYS A 46 -31.99 -4.87 -52.67
N LYS A 47 -31.75 -6.18 -52.80
CA LYS A 47 -30.99 -6.96 -51.80
C LYS A 47 -29.56 -6.45 -51.67
N PHE A 48 -28.91 -6.13 -52.79
CA PHE A 48 -27.55 -5.58 -52.80
C PHE A 48 -27.48 -4.24 -52.07
N GLN A 49 -28.43 -3.33 -52.31
CA GLN A 49 -28.50 -2.04 -51.60
C GLN A 49 -28.67 -2.21 -50.09
N VAL A 50 -29.53 -3.14 -49.65
CA VAL A 50 -29.71 -3.44 -48.22
C VAL A 50 -28.42 -3.95 -47.60
N VAL A 51 -27.72 -4.87 -48.27
CA VAL A 51 -26.44 -5.41 -47.79
C VAL A 51 -25.36 -4.31 -47.76
N GLN A 52 -25.32 -3.42 -48.74
CA GLN A 52 -24.38 -2.30 -48.74
C GLN A 52 -24.63 -1.37 -47.54
N PHE A 53 -25.89 -1.03 -47.28
CA PHE A 53 -26.25 -0.19 -46.14
C PHE A 53 -25.86 -0.85 -44.81
N GLN A 54 -26.11 -2.16 -44.67
CA GLN A 54 -25.70 -2.92 -43.48
C GLN A 54 -24.18 -2.93 -43.31
N LYS A 55 -23.42 -3.07 -44.40
CA LYS A 55 -21.96 -3.00 -44.38
C LYS A 55 -21.49 -1.64 -43.86
N GLU A 56 -22.03 -0.55 -44.38
CA GLU A 56 -21.65 0.80 -43.95
C GLU A 56 -21.99 1.09 -42.49
N ASP A 57 -23.13 0.61 -42.00
CA ASP A 57 -23.51 0.74 -40.58
C ASP A 57 -22.56 -0.07 -39.67
N LEU A 58 -22.21 -1.29 -40.08
CA LEU A 58 -21.26 -2.13 -39.35
C LEU A 58 -19.86 -1.51 -39.32
N GLU A 59 -19.37 -0.95 -40.43
CA GLU A 59 -18.08 -0.25 -40.50
C GLU A 59 -18.05 0.95 -39.55
N LYS A 60 -19.13 1.75 -39.50
CA LYS A 60 -19.26 2.86 -38.54
C LYS A 60 -19.27 2.39 -37.09
N LYS A 61 -19.96 1.28 -36.79
CA LYS A 61 -19.98 0.69 -35.44
C LYS A 61 -18.61 0.18 -35.03
N VAL A 62 -17.89 -0.50 -35.92
CA VAL A 62 -16.52 -0.98 -35.66
C VAL A 62 -15.61 0.20 -35.35
N ALA A 63 -15.61 1.24 -36.19
CA ALA A 63 -14.77 2.42 -35.96
C ALA A 63 -15.07 3.12 -34.62
N ASN A 64 -16.35 3.19 -34.23
CA ASN A 64 -16.74 3.76 -32.94
C ASN A 64 -16.26 2.88 -31.76
N LEU A 65 -16.44 1.57 -31.85
CA LEU A 65 -15.96 0.63 -30.82
C LEU A 65 -14.44 0.65 -30.66
N GLU A 66 -13.69 0.76 -31.76
CA GLU A 66 -12.23 0.92 -31.73
C GLU A 66 -11.82 2.21 -31.02
N GLN A 67 -12.50 3.33 -31.29
CA GLN A 67 -12.25 4.59 -30.57
C GLN A 67 -12.56 4.49 -29.07
N GLN A 68 -13.68 3.86 -28.71
CA GLN A 68 -14.04 3.66 -27.30
C GLN A 68 -13.01 2.78 -26.57
N LEU A 69 -12.54 1.71 -27.22
CA LEU A 69 -11.50 0.84 -26.67
C LEU A 69 -10.19 1.60 -26.47
N PHE A 70 -9.78 2.42 -27.45
CA PHE A 70 -8.59 3.24 -27.34
C PHE A 70 -8.66 4.21 -26.17
N GLN A 71 -9.76 4.95 -26.03
CA GLN A 71 -9.99 5.87 -24.92
C GLN A 71 -9.98 5.15 -23.57
N ARG A 72 -10.64 3.99 -23.48
CA ARG A 72 -10.66 3.17 -22.25
C ARG A 72 -9.27 2.69 -21.86
N ASN A 73 -8.46 2.28 -22.82
CA ASN A 73 -7.08 1.84 -22.58
C ASN A 73 -6.19 2.99 -22.09
N GLN A 74 -6.33 4.20 -22.66
CA GLN A 74 -5.61 5.37 -22.17
C GLN A 74 -6.00 5.73 -20.73
N ASN A 75 -7.29 5.73 -20.42
CA ASN A 75 -7.77 6.03 -19.07
C ASN A 75 -7.25 5.01 -18.04
N ASN A 76 -7.20 3.72 -18.39
CA ASN A 76 -6.69 2.68 -17.51
C ASN A 76 -5.18 2.80 -17.29
N SER A 77 -4.41 3.10 -18.34
CA SER A 77 -2.96 3.32 -18.26
C SER A 77 -2.63 4.53 -17.36
N ASN A 78 -3.35 5.64 -17.54
CA ASN A 78 -3.15 6.85 -16.74
C ASN A 78 -3.54 6.64 -15.27
N ALA A 79 -4.65 5.95 -15.01
CA ALA A 79 -5.11 5.68 -13.64
C ALA A 79 -4.16 4.76 -12.86
N LYS A 80 -3.61 3.72 -13.50
CA LYS A 80 -2.64 2.81 -12.86
C LYS A 80 -1.34 3.53 -12.49
N ASN A 81 -0.80 4.33 -13.40
CA ASN A 81 0.48 5.02 -13.18
C ASN A 81 0.40 6.08 -12.06
N ILE A 82 -0.75 6.75 -11.91
CA ILE A 82 -0.91 7.82 -10.91
C ILE A 82 -1.11 7.25 -9.49
N ILE A 83 -1.90 6.18 -9.35
CA ILE A 83 -2.25 5.62 -8.04
C ILE A 83 -1.08 4.85 -7.42
N GLU A 84 -0.32 4.11 -8.23
CA GLU A 84 0.81 3.33 -7.71
C GLU A 84 1.98 4.22 -7.28
N ASP A 85 2.34 5.25 -8.07
CA ASP A 85 3.49 6.10 -7.76
C ASP A 85 3.24 7.03 -6.56
N GLN A 86 2.04 7.60 -6.43
CA GLN A 86 1.72 8.49 -5.31
C GLN A 86 1.61 7.73 -3.98
N ASN A 87 0.94 6.57 -3.97
CA ASN A 87 0.76 5.77 -2.75
C ASN A 87 2.11 5.21 -2.25
N LEU A 88 3.01 4.81 -3.16
CA LEU A 88 4.35 4.36 -2.80
C LEU A 88 5.20 5.51 -2.23
N LYS A 89 5.13 6.71 -2.82
CA LYS A 89 5.82 7.90 -2.30
C LYS A 89 5.33 8.30 -0.91
N ASP A 90 4.02 8.33 -0.69
CA ASP A 90 3.45 8.68 0.61
C ASP A 90 3.84 7.66 1.69
N LYS A 91 3.81 6.35 1.36
CA LYS A 91 4.30 5.29 2.27
C LYS A 91 5.78 5.43 2.58
N TYR A 92 6.60 5.75 1.58
CA TYR A 92 8.03 5.96 1.77
C TYR A 92 8.32 7.13 2.74
N ILE A 93 7.62 8.26 2.56
CA ILE A 93 7.73 9.42 3.45
C ILE A 93 7.31 9.07 4.88
N GLN A 94 6.19 8.36 5.05
CA GLN A 94 5.74 7.94 6.39
C GLN A 94 6.76 7.04 7.09
N ILE A 95 7.34 6.06 6.36
CA ILE A 95 8.38 5.18 6.90
C ILE A 95 9.63 5.98 7.28
N GLN A 96 10.05 6.95 6.45
CA GLN A 96 11.20 7.80 6.78
C GLN A 96 10.98 8.63 8.04
N LEU A 97 9.82 9.25 8.19
CA LEU A 97 9.47 10.02 9.39
C LEU A 97 9.43 9.13 10.63
N HIS A 98 8.85 7.93 10.51
CA HIS A 98 8.82 6.97 11.61
C HIS A 98 10.23 6.52 12.02
N ASN A 99 11.11 6.25 11.05
CA ASN A 99 12.50 5.89 11.32
C ASN A 99 13.27 7.03 12.01
N GLN A 100 13.02 8.28 11.64
CA GLN A 100 13.62 9.44 12.31
C GLN A 100 13.15 9.58 13.76
N ASP A 101 11.87 9.32 14.03
CA ASP A 101 11.33 9.33 15.38
C ASP A 101 11.94 8.22 16.24
N LEU A 102 12.01 6.99 15.71
CA LEU A 102 12.66 5.87 16.38
C LEU A 102 14.15 6.15 16.67
N GLN A 103 14.86 6.78 15.74
CA GLN A 103 16.26 7.14 15.96
C GLN A 103 16.41 8.13 17.12
N LYS A 104 15.54 9.15 17.20
CA LYS A 104 15.53 10.09 18.33
C LYS A 104 15.25 9.38 19.66
N GLN A 105 14.32 8.42 19.67
CA GLN A 105 14.02 7.64 20.87
C GLN A 105 15.23 6.78 21.30
N ILE A 106 15.93 6.16 20.34
CA ILE A 106 17.17 5.42 20.60
C ILE A 106 18.24 6.33 21.20
N ASP A 107 18.46 7.51 20.62
CA ASP A 107 19.45 8.47 21.10
C ASP A 107 19.15 8.92 22.53
N GLN A 108 17.88 9.21 22.84
CA GLN A 108 17.44 9.55 24.20
C GLN A 108 17.62 8.40 25.20
N LEU A 109 17.37 7.15 24.78
CA LEU A 109 17.57 5.98 25.63
C LEU A 109 19.06 5.74 25.88
N ASN A 110 19.91 5.93 24.87
CA ASN A 110 21.35 5.84 25.01
C ASN A 110 21.89 6.90 25.97
N GLU A 111 21.41 8.15 25.86
CA GLU A 111 21.75 9.20 26.83
C GLU A 111 21.38 8.79 28.26
N LYS A 112 20.17 8.26 28.47
CA LYS A 112 19.73 7.78 29.79
C LYS A 112 20.57 6.60 30.31
N ILE A 113 21.01 5.70 29.43
CA ILE A 113 21.87 4.58 29.82
C ILE A 113 23.25 5.10 30.22
N GLU A 114 23.83 6.01 29.45
CA GLU A 114 25.12 6.63 29.78
C GLU A 114 25.02 7.41 31.10
N ASP A 115 23.96 8.19 31.31
CA ASP A 115 23.72 8.87 32.58
C ASP A 115 23.61 7.89 33.77
N LYS A 116 22.96 6.73 33.58
CA LYS A 116 22.88 5.68 34.62
C LYS A 116 24.21 4.98 34.89
N LYS A 117 25.03 4.74 33.85
CA LYS A 117 26.35 4.11 34.03
C LYS A 117 27.31 5.00 34.79
N ARG A 118 27.18 6.33 34.71
CA ARG A 118 28.09 7.28 35.40
C ARG A 118 28.10 7.10 36.92
N ILE A 119 26.96 6.73 37.51
CA ILE A 119 26.77 6.65 38.96
C ILE A 119 26.09 5.31 39.31
N GLU A 120 26.84 4.21 39.17
CA GLU A 120 26.40 2.93 39.73
C GLU A 120 26.87 2.81 41.18
N ILE A 121 25.99 3.20 42.10
CA ILE A 121 26.26 3.06 43.53
C ILE A 121 25.98 1.63 43.94
N GLN A 122 27.00 0.79 43.82
CA GLN A 122 26.96 -0.57 44.34
C GLN A 122 27.16 -0.52 45.85
N SER A 123 26.21 -1.09 46.58
CA SER A 123 26.30 -1.24 48.03
C SER A 123 26.59 -2.67 48.41
N ILE A 124 27.82 -2.95 48.82
CA ILE A 124 28.27 -4.31 49.15
C ILE A 124 28.68 -4.37 50.62
N PRO A 125 28.10 -5.27 51.44
CA PRO A 125 28.61 -5.59 52.76
C PRO A 125 29.93 -6.34 52.65
N ILE A 126 31.03 -5.74 53.08
CA ILE A 126 32.34 -6.41 53.17
C ILE A 126 32.47 -6.98 54.58
N ILE A 127 32.53 -8.31 54.68
CA ILE A 127 32.85 -9.02 55.93
C ILE A 127 34.35 -8.83 56.16
N SER A 128 34.70 -8.01 57.16
CA SER A 128 36.10 -7.81 57.51
C SER A 128 36.68 -9.10 58.14
N LYS A 129 38.02 -9.24 58.19
CA LYS A 129 38.66 -10.33 58.98
C LYS A 129 38.27 -10.28 60.46
N ASN A 130 37.74 -9.14 60.92
CA ASN A 130 37.15 -8.93 62.22
C ASN A 130 35.63 -9.20 62.14
N ILE A 131 35.15 -10.22 62.86
CA ILE A 131 33.73 -10.63 62.86
C ILE A 131 32.80 -9.53 63.43
N GLN A 132 33.38 -8.47 64.00
CA GLN A 132 32.71 -7.33 64.63
C GLN A 132 32.58 -6.09 63.72
N GLU A 133 32.90 -6.18 62.42
CA GLU A 133 32.77 -5.05 61.50
C GLU A 133 32.12 -5.47 60.17
N GLU A 134 31.15 -4.67 59.72
CA GLU A 134 30.54 -4.76 58.41
C GLU A 134 30.69 -3.42 57.68
N THR A 135 31.17 -3.44 56.45
CA THR A 135 31.39 -2.21 55.67
C THR A 135 30.40 -2.10 54.53
N VAL A 136 29.73 -0.96 54.41
CA VAL A 136 29.02 -0.56 53.20
C VAL A 136 29.97 0.24 52.31
N ARG A 137 30.26 -0.28 51.12
CA ARG A 137 30.98 0.46 50.07
C ARG A 137 29.96 1.13 49.15
N LEU A 138 30.17 2.37 48.76
CA LEU A 138 29.55 3.04 47.60
C LEU A 138 30.67 3.33 46.61
N SER A 139 30.45 3.10 45.31
CA SER A 139 31.42 3.39 44.26
C SER A 139 30.79 4.19 43.13
N TRP A 140 31.61 4.90 42.37
CA TRP A 140 31.20 5.63 41.17
C TRP A 140 32.34 5.68 40.16
N PHE A 141 32.01 5.90 38.88
CA PHE A 141 33.00 5.81 37.80
C PHE A 141 33.66 7.14 37.45
N GLU A 142 32.94 8.24 37.56
CA GLU A 142 33.45 9.59 37.27
C GLU A 142 33.68 10.39 38.54
N LYS A 143 34.67 11.29 38.55
CA LYS A 143 34.87 12.21 39.67
C LYS A 143 33.61 13.06 39.87
N ILE A 144 33.16 13.14 41.13
CA ILE A 144 32.02 13.96 41.52
C ILE A 144 32.55 15.21 42.24
N ASP A 145 32.30 16.37 41.67
CA ASP A 145 32.55 17.65 42.32
C ASP A 145 31.40 17.98 43.29
N ASN A 146 31.70 18.71 44.36
CA ASN A 146 30.71 19.16 45.35
C ASN A 146 29.87 18.04 45.99
N LEU A 147 30.42 16.82 46.09
CA LEU A 147 29.71 15.65 46.63
C LEU A 147 29.29 15.88 48.09
N GLN A 148 27.99 15.87 48.34
CA GLN A 148 27.37 15.86 49.66
C GLN A 148 26.60 14.57 49.85
N ILE A 149 26.90 13.83 50.92
CA ILE A 149 26.25 12.57 51.24
C ILE A 149 25.71 12.63 52.65
N SER A 150 24.45 12.24 52.79
CA SER A 150 23.79 11.98 54.05
C SER A 150 23.40 10.50 54.11
N PHE A 151 23.38 9.95 55.32
CA PHE A 151 22.93 8.58 55.53
C PHE A 151 22.07 8.51 56.78
N GLN A 152 21.10 7.61 56.76
CA GLN A 152 20.27 7.29 57.91
C GLN A 152 20.26 5.78 58.10
N ARG A 153 20.38 5.35 59.35
CA ARG A 153 20.28 3.94 59.71
C ARG A 153 18.97 3.66 60.43
N LYS A 154 18.29 2.60 60.00
CA LYS A 154 17.12 2.03 60.68
C LYS A 154 17.31 0.53 60.84
N ASN A 155 17.72 0.10 62.03
CA ASN A 155 18.10 -1.29 62.33
C ASN A 155 19.25 -1.79 61.44
N ARG A 156 18.94 -2.68 60.50
CA ARG A 156 19.86 -3.26 59.51
C ARG A 156 19.91 -2.46 58.21
N ILE A 157 18.94 -1.59 57.97
CA ILE A 157 18.88 -0.83 56.72
C ILE A 157 19.68 0.46 56.89
N VAL A 158 20.55 0.72 55.93
CA VAL A 158 21.27 1.99 55.77
C VAL A 158 20.78 2.63 54.48
N GLU A 159 20.14 3.78 54.60
CA GLU A 159 19.68 4.60 53.50
C GLU A 159 20.69 5.71 53.24
N PHE A 160 21.01 5.94 51.97
CA PHE A 160 21.90 7.00 51.52
C PHE A 160 21.15 7.95 50.62
N GLN A 161 21.39 9.23 50.82
CA GLN A 161 20.94 10.29 49.92
C GLN A 161 22.12 11.22 49.68
N GLY A 162 22.39 11.54 48.43
CA GLY A 162 23.46 12.48 48.11
C GLY A 162 23.20 13.28 46.85
N TYR A 163 23.97 14.35 46.74
CA TYR A 163 23.97 15.30 45.64
C TYR A 163 25.42 15.59 45.25
N GLY A 164 25.66 15.82 43.96
CA GLY A 164 26.94 16.28 43.46
C GLY A 164 26.87 16.67 42.00
N GLU A 165 28.01 16.98 41.41
CA GLU A 165 28.14 17.44 40.04
C GLU A 165 29.12 16.55 39.27
N VAL A 166 28.72 16.07 38.10
CA VAL A 166 29.58 15.35 37.16
C VAL A 166 29.55 16.12 35.84
N GLN A 167 30.70 16.59 35.37
CA GLN A 167 30.80 17.38 34.13
C GLN A 167 29.82 18.57 34.07
N ASN A 168 29.68 19.32 35.19
CA ASN A 168 28.74 20.43 35.36
C ASN A 168 27.24 20.05 35.28
N LYS A 169 26.90 18.75 35.34
CA LYS A 169 25.52 18.28 35.52
C LYS A 169 25.31 17.85 36.96
N GLY A 170 24.36 18.50 37.63
CA GLY A 170 23.93 18.09 38.96
C GLY A 170 23.22 16.74 38.90
N PHE A 171 23.52 15.85 39.83
CA PHE A 171 22.79 14.60 40.01
C PHE A 171 22.44 14.40 41.47
N ILE A 172 21.37 13.65 41.68
CA ILE A 172 20.91 13.22 43.01
C ILE A 172 20.85 11.71 42.96
N PHE A 173 21.25 11.06 44.05
CA PHE A 173 21.12 9.63 44.20
C PHE A 173 20.45 9.27 45.52
N GLN A 174 19.74 8.14 45.49
CA GLN A 174 19.23 7.48 46.67
C GLN A 174 19.47 5.98 46.52
N CYS A 175 20.08 5.37 47.53
CA CYS A 175 20.27 3.93 47.57
C CYS A 175 20.09 3.40 48.99
N GLN A 176 19.85 2.10 49.11
CA GLN A 176 19.69 1.42 50.39
C GLN A 176 20.54 0.16 50.43
N CYS A 177 21.05 -0.15 51.60
CA CYS A 177 21.81 -1.36 51.87
C CYS A 177 21.24 -2.06 53.11
N GLU A 178 21.13 -3.37 53.05
CA GLU A 178 20.84 -4.18 54.23
C GLU A 178 22.13 -4.79 54.76
N LEU A 179 22.42 -4.50 56.04
CA LEU A 179 23.49 -5.11 56.80
C LEU A 179 23.07 -6.52 57.25
N SER A 180 24.03 -7.43 57.25
CA SER A 180 23.85 -8.81 57.72
C SER A 180 23.48 -8.88 59.20
N ARG A 181 23.93 -7.92 60.01
CA ARG A 181 23.70 -7.83 61.45
C ARG A 181 23.28 -6.43 61.88
N ILE A 182 22.73 -6.31 63.09
CA ILE A 182 22.31 -5.02 63.66
C ILE A 182 23.56 -4.36 64.27
N PRO A 183 23.95 -3.15 63.82
CA PRO A 183 25.07 -2.42 64.42
C PRO A 183 24.83 -2.05 65.88
N VAL A 184 25.91 -1.99 66.65
CA VAL A 184 25.91 -1.55 68.04
C VAL A 184 25.34 -0.13 68.12
N VAL A 185 24.27 0.05 68.89
CA VAL A 185 23.40 1.24 68.85
C VAL A 185 24.13 2.55 69.17
N GLN A 186 25.28 2.49 69.85
CA GLN A 186 26.02 3.66 70.34
C GLN A 186 27.16 4.13 69.41
N THR A 187 27.54 3.37 68.39
CA THR A 187 28.67 3.73 67.51
C THR A 187 28.18 4.32 66.18
N GLN A 188 28.62 5.55 65.91
CA GLN A 188 28.53 6.09 64.55
C GLN A 188 29.49 5.32 63.63
N PRO A 189 29.12 5.10 62.35
CA PRO A 189 30.00 4.42 61.43
C PRO A 189 31.25 5.27 61.17
N GLN A 190 32.39 4.61 61.02
CA GLN A 190 33.59 5.26 60.52
C GLN A 190 33.42 5.52 59.02
N ILE A 191 33.55 6.78 58.62
CA ILE A 191 33.43 7.21 57.23
C ILE A 191 34.83 7.35 56.64
N VAL A 192 35.07 6.69 55.52
CA VAL A 192 36.31 6.82 54.73
C VAL A 192 35.93 7.17 53.31
N GLN A 193 36.20 8.40 52.90
CA GLN A 193 35.99 8.87 51.53
C GLN A 193 37.28 8.82 50.73
N LYS A 194 37.20 8.28 49.52
CA LYS A 194 38.23 8.32 48.49
C LYS A 194 37.67 9.01 47.24
N GLU A 195 38.51 9.17 46.23
CA GLU A 195 38.16 9.85 44.98
C GLU A 195 36.94 9.22 44.27
N HIS A 196 36.87 7.89 44.23
CA HIS A 196 35.83 7.12 43.53
C HIS A 196 34.96 6.24 44.44
N GLU A 197 35.12 6.37 45.75
CA GLU A 197 34.54 5.44 46.71
C GLU A 197 34.21 6.11 48.05
N LEU A 198 33.13 5.64 48.69
CA LEU A 198 32.83 5.90 50.08
C LEU A 198 32.71 4.57 50.83
N PHE A 199 33.33 4.47 52.00
CA PHE A 199 33.20 3.33 52.90
C PHE A 199 32.58 3.79 54.21
N LEU A 200 31.50 3.13 54.63
CA LEU A 200 30.93 3.25 55.98
C LEU A 200 31.15 1.94 56.71
N LYS A 201 31.96 2.00 57.77
CA LYS A 201 32.26 0.83 58.60
C LYS A 201 31.40 0.86 59.84
N PHE A 202 30.57 -0.17 60.00
CA PHE A 202 29.71 -0.36 61.15
C PHE A 202 30.30 -1.39 62.08
N GLN A 203 30.32 -1.07 63.37
CA GLN A 203 30.60 -2.07 64.40
C GLN A 203 29.32 -2.87 64.68
N ILE A 204 29.40 -4.19 64.59
CA ILE A 204 28.29 -5.16 64.74
C ILE A 204 28.48 -6.04 65.97
#